data_AF-A0A6B3CEK3-F1
#
_entry.id   AF-A0A6B3CEK3-F1
#
_cell.length_a   1.000
_cell.length_b   1.000
_cell.length_c   1.000
_cell.angle_alpha   90.00
_cell.angle_beta   90.00
_cell.angle_gamma   90.00
#
_symmetry.space_group_name_H-M   'P 1'
#
loop_
_entity.id
_entity.type
_entity.pdbx_description
1 polymer ?
#
loop_
_entity_poly.entity_id
_entity_poly.type
_entity_poly.pdbx_seq_one_letter_code
_entity_poly.pdbx_strand_id
1 'polypeptide(L)'
;MQPPNQPQQPFGGQPVDGNPYAGQPGQPAPAAPTGNPYGQQPPAPTGNPFAGQQPGQGAPFGGGAPFTPAPPARNNVLLGVAVALGAAIVAGILYGVIAGSIEREVGYAAVGVGFLVGFAASKVGGSNPAVIAASAVFSIGAVYVGQLIGISMILADVAQIPFSEVVGDHFDAVTKAWSQEADFMTYLFLGLGAVAAVGGAKKAG
;
A
#
# COMPACT_ATOMS: atom_id res chain seq x y z
N MET A 1 -40.41 -53.46 2.76
CA MET A 1 -40.35 -52.08 2.21
C MET A 1 -38.91 -51.83 1.79
N GLN A 2 -38.68 -51.59 0.50
CA GLN A 2 -37.38 -51.24 -0.10
C GLN A 2 -37.01 -49.78 0.23
N PRO A 3 -35.73 -49.43 0.43
CA PRO A 3 -35.26 -48.06 0.31
C PRO A 3 -35.17 -47.64 -1.19
N PRO A 4 -35.47 -46.38 -1.56
CA PRO A 4 -35.38 -45.91 -2.95
C PRO A 4 -33.94 -45.71 -3.46
N ASN A 5 -33.79 -45.89 -4.78
CA ASN A 5 -32.58 -45.86 -5.61
C ASN A 5 -31.86 -44.49 -5.70
N GLN A 6 -30.54 -44.59 -5.94
CA GLN A 6 -29.56 -43.53 -6.26
C GLN A 6 -29.71 -42.95 -7.67
N PRO A 7 -28.93 -41.91 -8.01
CA PRO A 7 -28.05 -42.04 -9.20
C PRO A 7 -26.55 -41.93 -8.89
N GLN A 8 -25.79 -42.84 -9.48
CA GLN A 8 -24.32 -42.95 -9.51
C GLN A 8 -23.69 -41.93 -10.48
N GLN A 9 -22.51 -41.41 -10.15
CA GLN A 9 -21.59 -40.75 -11.08
C GLN A 9 -20.14 -41.25 -10.85
N PRO A 10 -19.30 -41.36 -11.91
CA PRO A 10 -18.36 -42.48 -12.07
C PRO A 10 -16.90 -42.23 -11.69
N PHE A 11 -16.19 -43.35 -11.57
CA PHE A 11 -14.82 -43.62 -11.15
C PHE A 11 -13.66 -43.06 -12.01
N GLY A 12 -12.53 -42.82 -11.32
CA GLY A 12 -11.15 -43.16 -11.76
C GLY A 12 -10.39 -42.06 -12.51
N GLY A 13 -9.08 -41.83 -12.33
CA GLY A 13 -8.01 -42.52 -11.61
C GLY A 13 -6.68 -41.75 -11.86
N GLN A 14 -5.71 -41.88 -10.94
CA GLN A 14 -4.39 -41.24 -10.93
C GLN A 14 -3.34 -42.02 -11.80
N PRO A 15 -2.08 -41.54 -11.95
CA PRO A 15 -1.34 -41.48 -13.22
C PRO A 15 -0.40 -42.68 -13.47
N VAL A 16 0.06 -42.86 -14.71
CA VAL A 16 1.13 -43.80 -15.08
C VAL A 16 2.13 -43.16 -16.06
N ASP A 17 3.39 -43.23 -15.65
CA ASP A 17 4.62 -42.95 -16.39
C ASP A 17 4.82 -43.84 -17.63
N GLY A 18 5.55 -43.35 -18.64
CA GLY A 18 6.16 -44.23 -19.65
C GLY A 18 6.50 -43.58 -21.00
N ASN A 19 7.78 -43.27 -21.18
CA ASN A 19 8.42 -42.79 -22.42
C ASN A 19 8.71 -43.98 -23.39
N PRO A 20 9.65 -43.84 -24.36
CA PRO A 20 9.56 -43.55 -25.79
C PRO A 20 9.76 -44.79 -26.70
N TYR A 21 9.42 -44.68 -28.00
CA TYR A 21 9.71 -45.65 -29.10
C TYR A 21 8.95 -47.01 -29.08
N ALA A 22 7.77 -47.03 -29.70
CA ALA A 22 7.19 -48.20 -30.38
C ALA A 22 6.24 -47.64 -31.45
N GLY A 23 6.36 -47.83 -32.76
CA GLY A 23 7.08 -48.79 -33.60
C GLY A 23 6.11 -49.10 -34.74
N GLN A 24 6.38 -48.62 -35.97
CA GLN A 24 5.66 -49.10 -37.15
C GLN A 24 6.64 -49.36 -38.30
N PRO A 25 6.55 -50.53 -39.00
CA PRO A 25 7.67 -51.12 -39.74
C PRO A 25 7.51 -51.04 -41.28
N GLY A 26 8.62 -50.84 -42.01
CA GLY A 26 8.67 -51.00 -43.48
C GLY A 26 9.84 -50.31 -44.22
N GLN A 27 11.04 -50.91 -44.13
CA GLN A 27 12.30 -50.90 -44.95
C GLN A 27 12.43 -50.10 -46.29
N PRO A 28 13.64 -49.94 -46.91
CA PRO A 28 15.02 -49.66 -46.42
C PRO A 28 15.75 -48.48 -47.18
N ALA A 29 16.85 -47.95 -46.63
CA ALA A 29 17.73 -46.86 -47.17
C ALA A 29 18.59 -47.32 -48.40
N PRO A 30 19.23 -46.47 -49.28
CA PRO A 30 20.33 -45.51 -48.89
C PRO A 30 20.67 -44.30 -49.84
N ALA A 31 21.56 -43.43 -49.33
CA ALA A 31 22.58 -42.58 -50.00
C ALA A 31 22.21 -41.31 -50.82
N ALA A 32 22.96 -40.22 -50.53
CA ALA A 32 22.96 -38.92 -51.22
C ALA A 32 23.85 -38.90 -52.47
N PRO A 33 23.57 -38.01 -53.46
CA PRO A 33 24.64 -37.33 -54.19
C PRO A 33 24.36 -35.86 -54.62
N THR A 34 25.34 -34.99 -54.32
CA THR A 34 26.01 -33.92 -55.15
C THR A 34 25.27 -33.03 -56.18
N GLY A 35 25.43 -31.69 -56.01
CA GLY A 35 25.57 -30.60 -57.03
C GLY A 35 24.28 -30.16 -57.77
N ASN A 36 23.99 -28.90 -58.17
CA ASN A 36 24.71 -27.63 -58.43
C ASN A 36 23.61 -26.53 -58.68
N PRO A 37 23.83 -25.35 -59.33
CA PRO A 37 24.31 -24.06 -58.85
C PRO A 37 23.30 -22.88 -59.11
N TYR A 38 23.62 -21.66 -58.64
CA TYR A 38 22.94 -20.36 -58.89
C TYR A 38 21.77 -19.92 -57.98
N GLY A 39 21.97 -18.79 -57.29
CA GLY A 39 20.87 -17.91 -56.84
C GLY A 39 20.97 -17.44 -55.38
N GLN A 40 21.45 -16.22 -55.15
CA GLN A 40 21.46 -15.55 -53.85
C GLN A 40 20.10 -14.91 -53.52
N GLN A 41 19.63 -15.01 -52.26
CA GLN A 41 18.76 -13.98 -51.67
C GLN A 41 18.85 -14.02 -50.12
N PRO A 42 19.25 -12.93 -49.44
CA PRO A 42 19.19 -12.84 -47.98
C PRO A 42 17.72 -12.76 -47.50
N PRO A 43 17.36 -13.33 -46.34
CA PRO A 43 16.05 -13.12 -45.75
C PRO A 43 15.82 -11.63 -45.44
N ALA A 44 14.72 -11.06 -45.92
CA ALA A 44 14.30 -9.72 -45.56
C ALA A 44 13.96 -9.66 -44.06
N PRO A 45 14.43 -8.65 -43.30
CA PRO A 45 14.02 -8.45 -41.93
C PRO A 45 12.64 -7.81 -41.91
N THR A 46 11.58 -8.62 -41.81
CA THR A 46 10.22 -8.13 -41.54
C THR A 46 10.08 -7.81 -40.06
N GLY A 47 10.69 -6.71 -39.62
CA GLY A 47 10.53 -6.15 -38.29
C GLY A 47 9.52 -5.00 -38.33
N ASN A 48 8.38 -5.16 -37.66
CA ASN A 48 7.49 -4.03 -37.35
C ASN A 48 8.20 -3.11 -36.33
N PRO A 49 8.44 -1.82 -36.64
CA PRO A 49 9.16 -0.90 -35.74
C PRO A 49 8.36 -0.48 -34.49
N PHE A 50 7.14 -0.99 -34.32
CA PHE A 50 6.28 -0.75 -33.14
C PHE A 50 6.26 -1.91 -32.15
N ALA A 51 7.10 -2.94 -32.33
CA ALA A 51 7.20 -4.08 -31.41
C ALA A 51 7.84 -3.74 -30.04
N GLY A 52 8.23 -2.49 -29.81
CA GLY A 52 8.81 -2.03 -28.55
C GLY A 52 7.85 -1.16 -27.76
N GLN A 53 6.86 -1.75 -27.07
CA GLN A 53 6.22 -1.17 -25.86
C GLN A 53 5.23 -2.13 -25.16
N GLN A 54 5.59 -3.41 -25.05
CA GLN A 54 4.81 -4.38 -24.27
C GLN A 54 5.59 -4.78 -23.01
N PRO A 55 5.23 -4.30 -21.81
CA PRO A 55 5.75 -4.84 -20.57
C PRO A 55 5.02 -6.16 -20.28
N GLY A 56 5.77 -7.27 -20.31
CA GLY A 56 5.32 -8.56 -19.79
C GLY A 56 5.11 -9.64 -20.85
N GLN A 57 6.19 -10.08 -21.49
CA GLN A 57 6.21 -11.32 -22.27
C GLN A 57 6.77 -12.43 -21.38
N GLY A 58 5.91 -13.36 -20.94
CA GLY A 58 6.33 -14.55 -20.21
C GLY A 58 5.25 -15.27 -19.41
N ALA A 59 4.17 -15.72 -20.04
CA ALA A 59 3.36 -16.82 -19.50
C ALA A 59 2.78 -17.65 -20.66
N PRO A 60 3.06 -18.97 -20.73
CA PRO A 60 2.57 -19.83 -21.80
C PRO A 60 1.10 -20.20 -21.55
N PHE A 61 0.28 -19.96 -22.58
CA PHE A 61 -1.07 -20.50 -22.83
C PHE A 61 -1.73 -21.34 -21.72
N GLY A 62 -2.74 -20.75 -21.05
CA GLY A 62 -3.70 -21.49 -20.23
C GLY A 62 -4.55 -20.60 -19.32
N GLY A 63 -5.77 -20.27 -19.73
CA GLY A 63 -6.79 -19.62 -18.88
C GLY A 63 -6.68 -18.10 -18.79
N GLY A 64 -7.27 -17.39 -19.76
CA GLY A 64 -7.43 -15.94 -19.69
C GLY A 64 -8.39 -15.57 -18.57
N ALA A 65 -7.86 -15.18 -17.41
CA ALA A 65 -8.64 -14.40 -16.46
C ALA A 65 -9.13 -13.13 -17.19
N PRO A 66 -10.39 -12.72 -17.03
CA PRO A 66 -10.88 -11.49 -17.64
C PRO A 66 -9.97 -10.33 -17.25
N PHE A 67 -9.44 -9.61 -18.24
CA PHE A 67 -8.70 -8.38 -18.00
C PHE A 67 -9.68 -7.37 -17.39
N THR A 68 -9.57 -7.13 -16.09
CA THR A 68 -10.29 -6.04 -15.43
C THR A 68 -9.52 -4.75 -15.70
N PRO A 69 -10.14 -3.71 -16.29
CA PRO A 69 -9.49 -2.41 -16.46
C PRO A 69 -9.02 -1.89 -15.11
N ALA A 70 -7.80 -1.35 -15.06
CA ALA A 70 -7.30 -0.69 -13.86
C ALA A 70 -8.28 0.44 -13.47
N PRO A 71 -8.64 0.57 -12.18
CA PRO A 71 -9.50 1.65 -11.72
C PRO A 71 -8.95 3.03 -12.15
N PRO A 72 -9.82 4.02 -12.39
CA PRO A 72 -9.38 5.38 -12.74
C PRO A 72 -8.38 5.91 -11.70
N ALA A 73 -7.26 6.44 -12.19
CA ALA A 73 -6.26 7.06 -11.32
C ALA A 73 -6.85 8.29 -10.63
N ARG A 74 -6.82 8.29 -9.30
CA ARG A 74 -7.20 9.47 -8.50
C ARG A 74 -5.99 10.41 -8.46
N ASN A 75 -6.10 11.58 -9.08
CA ASN A 75 -4.94 12.45 -9.36
C ASN A 75 -5.04 13.88 -8.80
N ASN A 76 -5.89 14.12 -7.81
CA ASN A 76 -6.04 15.46 -7.22
C ASN A 76 -5.01 15.70 -6.11
N VAL A 77 -3.75 15.93 -6.49
CA VAL A 77 -2.63 16.11 -5.55
C VAL A 77 -2.90 17.23 -4.55
N LEU A 78 -3.24 18.43 -5.03
CA LEU A 78 -3.48 19.59 -4.18
C LEU A 78 -4.61 19.34 -3.17
N LEU A 79 -5.71 18.74 -3.63
CA LEU A 79 -6.82 18.40 -2.76
C LEU A 79 -6.44 17.31 -1.75
N GLY A 80 -5.66 16.31 -2.16
CA GLY A 80 -5.13 15.28 -1.27
C GLY A 80 -4.25 15.87 -0.15
N VAL A 81 -3.36 16.81 -0.48
CA VAL A 81 -2.54 17.53 0.50
C VAL A 81 -3.39 18.40 1.44
N ALA A 82 -4.40 19.10 0.90
CA ALA A 82 -5.32 19.89 1.72
C ALA A 82 -6.13 19.01 2.68
N VAL A 83 -6.60 17.85 2.23
CA VAL A 83 -7.27 16.85 3.07
C VAL A 83 -6.31 16.29 4.12
N ALA A 84 -5.05 16.03 3.77
CA ALA A 84 -4.04 15.58 4.73
C ALA A 84 -3.87 16.60 5.87
N LEU A 85 -3.75 17.89 5.53
CA LEU A 85 -3.64 18.96 6.53
C LEU A 85 -4.90 19.05 7.40
N GLY A 86 -6.08 19.05 6.79
CA GLY A 86 -7.35 19.09 7.53
C GLY A 86 -7.52 17.89 8.48
N ALA A 87 -7.24 16.68 7.99
CA ALA A 87 -7.29 15.47 8.79
C ALA A 87 -6.27 15.51 9.94
N ALA A 88 -5.05 16.02 9.69
CA ALA A 88 -4.01 16.16 10.70
C ALA A 88 -4.41 17.10 11.83
N ILE A 89 -5.01 18.25 11.51
CA ILE A 89 -5.52 19.21 12.50
C ILE A 89 -6.60 18.55 13.35
N VAL A 90 -7.61 17.93 12.72
CA VAL A 90 -8.73 17.31 13.44
C VAL A 90 -8.24 16.15 14.32
N ALA A 91 -7.43 15.25 13.76
CA ALA A 91 -6.92 14.10 14.50
C ALA A 91 -5.97 14.50 15.64
N GLY A 92 -5.12 15.51 15.43
CA GLY A 92 -4.22 16.04 16.45
C GLY A 92 -4.98 16.69 17.62
N ILE A 93 -6.00 17.51 17.32
CA ILE A 93 -6.86 18.10 18.36
C ILE A 93 -7.59 17.00 19.14
N LEU A 94 -8.22 16.04 18.46
CA LEU A 94 -8.93 14.94 19.12
C LEU A 94 -7.99 14.12 20.00
N TYR A 95 -6.81 13.79 19.49
CA TYR A 95 -5.80 13.08 20.27
C TYR A 95 -5.40 13.86 21.52
N GLY A 96 -5.08 15.15 21.39
CA GLY A 96 -4.66 15.99 22.51
C GLY A 96 -5.75 16.17 23.56
N VAL A 97 -6.99 16.42 23.13
CA VAL A 97 -8.14 16.54 24.04
C VAL A 97 -8.37 15.24 24.81
N ILE A 98 -8.31 14.09 24.12
CA ILE A 98 -8.44 12.79 24.79
C ILE A 98 -7.29 12.61 25.79
N ALA A 99 -6.04 12.75 25.35
CA ALA A 99 -4.85 12.54 26.18
C ALA A 99 -4.86 13.44 27.44
N GLY A 100 -5.19 14.72 27.27
CA GLY A 100 -5.29 15.68 28.37
C GLY A 100 -6.44 15.38 29.33
N SER A 101 -7.57 14.84 28.84
CA SER A 101 -8.74 14.54 29.68
C SER A 101 -8.60 13.27 30.51
N ILE A 102 -7.74 12.32 30.10
CA ILE A 102 -7.54 11.04 30.81
C ILE A 102 -6.18 10.92 31.49
N GLU A 103 -5.36 11.98 31.46
CA GLU A 103 -3.99 12.02 32.01
C GLU A 103 -3.12 10.81 31.61
N ARG A 104 -3.41 10.22 30.45
CA ARG A 104 -2.76 9.01 29.94
C ARG A 104 -2.31 9.22 28.52
N GLU A 105 -1.01 9.02 28.31
CA GLU A 105 -0.45 8.95 26.98
C GLU A 105 -0.77 7.62 26.33
N VAL A 106 -1.50 7.67 25.22
CA VAL A 106 -1.77 6.50 24.40
C VAL A 106 -0.76 6.50 23.27
N GLY A 107 0.42 5.90 23.46
CA GLY A 107 1.43 5.80 22.40
C GLY A 107 0.90 5.15 21.10
N TYR A 108 -0.07 4.24 21.23
CA TYR A 108 -0.78 3.64 20.10
C TYR A 108 -1.69 4.63 19.33
N ALA A 109 -2.08 5.77 19.92
CA ALA A 109 -2.89 6.78 19.25
C ALA A 109 -2.14 7.43 18.09
N ALA A 110 -0.81 7.56 18.18
CA ALA A 110 0.01 8.10 17.10
C ALA A 110 -0.13 7.27 15.80
N VAL A 111 -0.20 5.95 15.92
CA VAL A 111 -0.45 5.04 14.79
C VAL A 111 -1.83 5.28 14.19
N GLY A 112 -2.86 5.44 15.04
CA GLY A 112 -4.23 5.75 14.60
C GLY A 112 -4.33 7.09 13.89
N VAL A 113 -3.76 8.14 14.48
CA VAL A 113 -3.68 9.50 13.89
C VAL A 113 -3.01 9.43 12.53
N GLY A 114 -1.82 8.83 12.46
CA GLY A 114 -1.08 8.71 11.22
C GLY A 114 -1.88 7.98 10.13
N PHE A 115 -2.40 6.79 10.46
CA PHE A 115 -3.22 6.01 9.55
C PHE A 115 -4.42 6.80 9.01
N LEU A 116 -5.15 7.50 9.88
CA LEU A 116 -6.32 8.30 9.49
C LEU A 116 -5.94 9.43 8.53
N VAL A 117 -4.85 10.16 8.81
CA VAL A 117 -4.36 11.25 7.95
C VAL A 117 -4.02 10.73 6.56
N GLY A 118 -3.19 9.69 6.48
CA GLY A 118 -2.80 9.11 5.20
C GLY A 118 -3.95 8.48 4.43
N PHE A 119 -4.86 7.79 5.13
CA PHE A 119 -6.05 7.20 4.52
C PHE A 119 -6.96 8.28 3.92
N ALA A 120 -7.29 9.32 4.69
CA ALA A 120 -8.13 10.41 4.23
C ALA A 120 -7.52 11.14 3.01
N ALA A 121 -6.23 11.46 3.08
CA ALA A 121 -5.50 12.14 2.02
C ALA A 121 -5.51 11.34 0.70
N SER A 122 -5.12 10.06 0.75
CA SER A 122 -5.04 9.21 -0.44
C SER A 122 -6.40 8.73 -0.96
N LYS A 123 -7.48 8.82 -0.16
CA LYS A 123 -8.84 8.65 -0.70
C LYS A 123 -9.10 9.63 -1.84
N VAL A 124 -8.58 10.84 -1.74
CA VAL A 124 -8.83 11.94 -2.70
C VAL A 124 -7.64 12.18 -3.63
N GLY A 125 -6.41 12.16 -3.09
CA GLY A 125 -5.17 12.42 -3.83
C GLY A 125 -4.52 11.20 -4.46
N GLY A 126 -5.04 9.99 -4.23
CA GLY A 126 -4.51 8.73 -4.75
C GLY A 126 -3.14 8.35 -4.19
N SER A 127 -2.44 7.49 -4.93
CA SER A 127 -1.11 6.96 -4.60
C SER A 127 0.05 7.89 -5.01
N ASN A 128 -0.21 9.20 -5.14
CA ASN A 128 0.84 10.17 -5.52
C ASN A 128 1.90 10.30 -4.41
N PRO A 129 3.21 10.18 -4.71
CA PRO A 129 4.27 10.28 -3.72
C PRO A 129 4.25 11.56 -2.89
N ALA A 130 3.86 12.69 -3.47
CA ALA A 130 3.76 13.97 -2.76
C ALA A 130 2.64 13.95 -1.71
N VAL A 131 1.49 13.33 -2.00
CA VAL A 131 0.38 13.18 -1.06
C VAL A 131 0.79 12.27 0.10
N ILE A 132 1.49 11.18 -0.20
CA ILE A 132 1.99 10.23 0.81
C ILE A 132 3.02 10.92 1.72
N ALA A 133 3.98 11.64 1.13
CA ALA A 133 5.00 12.37 1.88
C ALA A 133 4.38 13.48 2.75
N ALA A 134 3.46 14.27 2.20
CA ALA A 134 2.74 15.29 2.96
C ALA A 134 1.95 14.68 4.12
N SER A 135 1.29 13.55 3.90
CA SER A 135 0.56 12.83 4.95
C SER A 135 1.49 12.38 6.08
N ALA A 136 2.66 11.86 5.75
CA ALA A 136 3.64 11.44 6.75
C ALA A 136 4.14 12.62 7.59
N VAL A 137 4.48 13.74 6.94
CA VAL A 137 4.94 14.97 7.64
C VAL A 137 3.83 15.55 8.51
N PHE A 138 2.62 15.70 7.98
CA PHE A 138 1.50 16.23 8.75
C PHE A 138 1.08 15.30 9.89
N SER A 139 1.28 13.99 9.77
CA SER A 139 1.01 13.06 10.88
C SER A 139 1.97 13.27 12.05
N ILE A 140 3.26 13.51 11.78
CA ILE A 140 4.23 13.86 12.83
C ILE A 140 3.78 15.16 13.51
N GLY A 141 3.44 16.18 12.70
CA GLY A 141 2.92 17.45 13.21
C GLY A 141 1.64 17.29 14.04
N ALA A 142 0.70 16.47 13.60
CA ALA A 142 -0.56 16.22 14.29
C ALA A 142 -0.34 15.58 15.67
N VAL A 143 0.52 14.56 15.74
CA VAL A 143 0.82 13.89 17.01
C VAL A 143 1.53 14.86 17.95
N TYR A 144 2.53 15.59 17.48
CA TYR A 144 3.23 16.60 18.29
C TYR A 144 2.28 17.70 18.80
N VAL A 145 1.45 18.27 17.94
CA VAL A 145 0.46 19.27 18.34
C VAL A 145 -0.54 18.70 19.34
N GLY A 146 -0.99 17.46 19.17
CA GLY A 146 -1.86 16.80 20.13
C GLY A 146 -1.20 16.62 21.50
N GLN A 147 0.09 16.28 21.56
CA GLN A 147 0.84 16.23 22.82
C GLN A 147 0.86 17.59 23.51
N LEU A 148 1.14 18.67 22.78
CA LEU A 148 1.13 20.03 23.34
C LEU A 148 -0.26 20.43 23.86
N ILE A 149 -1.34 20.06 23.18
CA ILE A 149 -2.71 20.30 23.65
C ILE A 149 -2.97 19.51 24.94
N GLY A 150 -2.60 18.23 24.99
CA GLY A 150 -2.77 17.38 26.16
C GLY A 150 -2.04 17.94 27.38
N ILE A 151 -0.76 18.28 27.21
CA ILE A 151 0.05 18.94 28.25
C ILE A 151 -0.58 20.26 28.69
N SER A 152 -1.02 21.10 27.73
CA SER A 152 -1.66 22.38 28.05
C SER A 152 -2.94 22.21 28.88
N MET A 153 -3.74 21.17 28.60
CA MET A 153 -4.94 20.85 29.41
C MET A 153 -4.57 20.38 30.81
N ILE A 154 -3.56 19.53 30.95
CA ILE A 154 -3.07 19.05 32.25
C ILE A 154 -2.53 20.23 33.07
N LEU A 155 -1.73 21.11 32.46
CA LEU A 155 -1.20 22.31 33.12
C LEU A 155 -2.31 23.28 33.53
N ALA A 156 -3.31 23.48 32.68
CA ALA A 156 -4.47 24.32 32.99
C ALA A 156 -5.22 23.80 34.21
N ASP A 157 -5.44 22.48 34.28
CA ASP A 157 -6.12 21.85 35.41
C ASP A 157 -5.27 21.91 36.69
N VAL A 158 -3.98 21.57 36.62
CA VAL A 158 -3.09 21.62 37.79
C VAL A 158 -2.92 23.04 38.35
N ALA A 159 -2.77 24.04 37.47
CA ALA A 159 -2.59 25.43 37.88
C ALA A 159 -3.92 26.18 38.14
N GLN A 160 -5.06 25.56 37.83
CA GLN A 160 -6.40 26.15 37.96
C GLN A 160 -6.54 27.49 37.19
N ILE A 161 -5.95 27.56 35.99
CA ILE A 161 -6.03 28.71 35.08
C ILE A 161 -6.67 28.30 33.75
N PRO A 162 -7.23 29.25 32.97
CA PRO A 162 -7.81 28.95 31.68
C PRO A 162 -6.79 28.33 30.71
N PHE A 163 -7.21 27.34 29.92
CA PHE A 163 -6.39 26.75 28.85
C PHE A 163 -5.80 27.81 27.90
N SER A 164 -6.56 28.87 27.59
CA SER A 164 -6.09 29.96 26.72
C SER A 164 -4.91 30.73 27.32
N GLU A 165 -4.86 30.85 28.65
CA GLU A 165 -3.74 31.48 29.37
C GLU A 165 -2.50 30.57 29.31
N VAL A 166 -2.68 29.26 29.47
CA VAL A 166 -1.59 28.28 29.31
C VAL A 166 -0.98 28.36 27.91
N VAL A 167 -1.80 28.37 26.85
CA VAL A 167 -1.31 28.39 25.47
C VAL A 167 -0.83 29.78 25.03
N GLY A 168 -1.43 30.85 25.55
CA GLY A 168 -1.09 32.24 25.19
C GLY A 168 0.13 32.77 25.93
N ASP A 169 0.12 32.64 27.25
CA ASP A 169 1.06 33.33 28.15
C ASP A 169 2.09 32.38 28.78
N HIS A 170 1.84 31.08 28.77
CA HIS A 170 2.70 30.04 29.39
C HIS A 170 3.10 28.91 28.43
N PHE A 171 3.17 29.19 27.13
CA PHE A 171 3.56 28.19 26.13
C PHE A 171 5.00 27.69 26.33
N ASP A 172 5.85 28.49 26.96
CA ASP A 172 7.20 28.08 27.40
C ASP A 172 7.14 26.95 28.43
N ALA A 173 6.19 26.99 29.36
CA ALA A 173 5.98 25.92 30.33
C ALA A 173 5.51 24.63 29.65
N VAL A 174 4.60 24.74 28.68
CA VAL A 174 4.11 23.60 27.87
C VAL A 174 5.26 22.95 27.09
N THR A 175 6.05 23.75 26.39
CA THR A 175 7.19 23.25 25.59
C THR A 175 8.30 22.68 26.46
N LYS A 176 8.54 23.26 27.64
CA LYS A 176 9.47 22.72 28.63
C LYS A 176 9.00 21.39 29.19
N ALA A 177 7.73 21.27 29.57
CA ALA A 177 7.14 20.02 30.05
C ALA A 177 7.26 18.92 28.98
N TRP A 178 6.87 19.23 27.75
CA TRP A 178 7.04 18.30 26.62
C TRP A 178 8.50 17.88 26.45
N SER A 179 9.45 18.82 26.50
CA SER A 179 10.87 18.50 26.32
C SER A 179 11.45 17.66 27.47
N GLN A 180 10.90 17.78 28.68
CA GLN A 180 11.31 17.00 29.84
C GLN A 180 10.72 15.58 29.82
N GLU A 181 9.53 15.42 29.28
CA GLU A 181 8.85 14.13 29.13
C GLU A 181 9.28 13.38 27.86
N ALA A 182 9.72 14.10 26.83
CA ALA A 182 10.12 13.54 25.55
C ALA A 182 11.31 12.59 25.70
N ASP A 183 11.00 11.31 25.67
CA ASP A 183 11.97 10.23 25.71
C ASP A 183 12.10 9.56 24.33
N PHE A 184 12.88 8.48 24.26
CA PHE A 184 13.01 7.72 23.02
C PHE A 184 11.66 7.20 22.48
N MET A 185 10.72 6.82 23.36
CA MET A 185 9.40 6.32 22.95
C MET A 185 8.58 7.43 22.31
N THR A 186 8.65 8.66 22.79
CA THR A 186 8.01 9.82 22.16
C THR A 186 8.42 9.95 20.69
N TYR A 187 9.73 9.94 20.41
CA TYR A 187 10.23 10.03 19.05
C TYR A 187 9.92 8.79 18.21
N LEU A 188 9.93 7.61 18.82
CA LEU A 188 9.49 6.38 18.16
C LEU A 188 8.03 6.47 17.72
N PHE A 189 7.13 6.96 18.58
CA PHE A 189 5.71 7.09 18.24
C PHE A 189 5.45 8.18 17.20
N LEU A 190 6.21 9.29 17.21
CA LEU A 190 6.19 10.26 16.11
C LEU A 190 6.57 9.61 14.78
N GLY A 191 7.64 8.80 14.77
CA GLY A 191 8.05 8.04 13.59
C GLY A 191 7.01 6.99 13.17
N LEU A 192 6.41 6.28 14.12
CA LEU A 192 5.35 5.31 13.85
C LEU A 192 4.09 5.98 13.30
N GLY A 193 3.77 7.21 13.70
CA GLY A 193 2.72 8.01 13.10
C GLY A 193 2.97 8.25 11.61
N ALA A 194 4.19 8.62 11.22
CA ALA A 194 4.56 8.76 9.81
C ALA A 194 4.47 7.43 9.05
N VAL A 195 4.97 6.33 9.61
CA VAL A 195 4.89 5.00 8.99
C VAL A 195 3.43 4.55 8.82
N ALA A 196 2.60 4.78 9.84
CA ALA A 196 1.18 4.47 9.81
C ALA A 196 0.44 5.29 8.74
N ALA A 197 0.83 6.56 8.53
CA ALA A 197 0.30 7.38 7.45
C ALA A 197 0.59 6.80 6.08
N VAL A 198 1.79 6.28 5.86
CA VAL A 198 2.11 5.55 4.62
C VAL A 198 1.23 4.30 4.49
N GLY A 199 1.00 3.57 5.58
CA GLY A 199 0.10 2.41 5.61
C GLY A 199 -1.36 2.78 5.28
N GLY A 200 -1.88 3.85 5.88
CA GLY A 200 -3.21 4.39 5.62
C GLY A 200 -3.36 4.85 4.17
N ALA A 201 -2.34 5.54 3.64
CA ALA A 201 -2.30 5.98 2.26
C ALA A 201 -2.38 4.81 1.27
N LYS A 202 -1.54 3.78 1.46
CA LYS A 202 -1.55 2.56 0.64
C LYS A 202 -2.86 1.79 0.70
N LYS A 203 -3.59 1.87 1.82
CA LYS A 203 -4.90 1.22 1.96
C LYS A 203 -6.01 1.96 1.21
N ALA A 204 -5.86 3.27 1.03
CA ALA A 204 -6.85 4.12 0.40
C ALA A 204 -6.63 4.34 -1.10
N GLY A 205 -5.37 4.41 -1.53
CA GLY A 205 -4.94 4.74 -2.89
C GLY A 205 -4.74 3.55 -3.82
#